data_AF-A0A1M5QQZ8-F1
#
_entry.id   AF-A0A1M5QQZ8-F1
#
_cell.length_a   1.000
_cell.length_b   1.000
_cell.length_c   1.000
_cell.angle_alpha   90.00
_cell.angle_beta   90.00
_cell.angle_gamma   90.00
#
_symmetry.space_group_name_H-M   'P 1'
#
loop_
_entity.id
_entity.type
_entity.pdbx_description
1 polymer ?
#
loop_
_entity_poly.entity_id
_entity_poly.type
_entity_poly.pdbx_seq_one_letter_code
_entity_poly.pdbx_strand_id
1 'polypeptide(L)'
;MKTLFIVLTGFVLSAGASSAQQQIANPAAVFCIEQGGDYEIVQEAEGARGDCILADGTRIDAWQFYRESQVVDTPRQRMANPAAVFCVEQGGAYRIVTSDSGDQYGECVIMVERVVDAWQFYRENH
;
A
#
# COMPACT_ATOMS: atom_id res chain seq x y z
N MET A 1 4.05 65.46 -55.01
CA MET A 1 3.11 64.87 -54.03
C MET A 1 3.38 63.38 -54.01
N LYS A 2 4.14 62.89 -53.03
CA LYS A 2 4.63 61.51 -52.97
C LYS A 2 3.77 60.79 -51.93
N THR A 3 2.85 59.97 -52.38
CA THR A 3 1.95 59.17 -51.53
C THR A 3 2.78 58.15 -50.77
N LEU A 4 2.84 58.30 -49.44
CA LEU A 4 3.52 57.41 -48.52
C LEU A 4 2.58 56.25 -48.18
N PHE A 5 2.85 55.05 -48.70
CA PHE A 5 2.15 53.83 -48.31
C PHE A 5 2.80 53.26 -47.04
N ILE A 6 2.14 53.42 -45.89
CA ILE A 6 2.46 52.67 -44.67
C ILE A 6 1.66 51.37 -44.72
N VAL A 7 2.33 50.28 -45.07
CA VAL A 7 1.76 48.92 -44.97
C VAL A 7 1.95 48.44 -43.54
N LEU A 8 0.89 48.51 -42.74
CA LEU A 8 0.80 47.89 -41.42
C LEU A 8 0.48 46.39 -41.59
N THR A 9 1.51 45.58 -41.81
CA THR A 9 1.38 44.11 -41.77
C THR A 9 1.59 43.59 -40.35
N GLY A 10 0.45 43.29 -39.72
CA GLY A 10 0.18 42.28 -38.70
C GLY A 10 1.29 41.81 -37.77
N PHE A 11 1.17 42.18 -36.49
CA PHE A 11 1.74 41.45 -35.37
C PHE A 11 1.10 40.05 -35.30
N VAL A 12 1.88 39.01 -35.57
CA VAL A 12 1.44 37.61 -35.40
C VAL A 12 1.42 37.33 -33.90
N LEU A 13 0.21 37.20 -33.35
CA LEU A 13 -0.01 36.71 -31.99
C LEU A 13 0.34 35.22 -31.98
N SER A 14 1.54 34.89 -31.48
CA SER A 14 1.96 33.49 -31.31
C SER A 14 0.97 32.76 -30.41
N ALA A 15 0.55 31.58 -30.87
CA ALA A 15 -0.38 30.69 -30.20
C ALA A 15 0.08 30.38 -28.76
N GLY A 16 -0.84 30.55 -27.80
CA GLY A 16 -0.63 30.09 -26.44
C GLY A 16 -0.45 28.58 -26.44
N ALA A 17 0.73 28.12 -26.01
CA ALA A 17 0.94 26.74 -25.63
C ALA A 17 0.04 26.46 -24.40
N SER A 18 -1.07 25.76 -24.61
CA SER A 18 -1.81 25.16 -23.50
C SER A 18 -0.87 24.17 -22.82
N SER A 19 -0.50 24.47 -21.57
CA SER A 19 0.15 23.52 -20.70
C SER A 19 -0.80 22.34 -20.53
N ALA A 20 -0.52 21.22 -21.21
CA ALA A 20 -1.15 19.95 -20.88
C ALA A 20 -0.79 19.63 -19.43
N GLN A 21 -1.67 19.99 -18.49
CA GLN A 21 -1.56 19.52 -17.11
C GLN A 21 -1.62 18.01 -17.18
N GLN A 22 -0.50 17.36 -16.91
CA GLN A 22 -0.37 15.92 -16.81
C GLN A 22 -1.33 15.47 -15.70
N GLN A 23 -2.55 15.05 -16.08
CA GLN A 23 -3.54 14.50 -15.16
C GLN A 23 -3.02 13.13 -14.74
N ILE A 24 -2.58 13.01 -13.49
CA ILE A 24 -2.21 11.73 -12.89
C ILE A 24 -3.52 10.96 -12.71
N ALA A 25 -3.64 9.79 -13.34
CA ALA A 25 -4.80 8.94 -13.19
C ALA A 25 -4.96 8.48 -11.73
N ASN A 26 -6.19 8.40 -11.23
CA ASN A 26 -6.46 7.82 -9.92
C ASN A 26 -6.15 6.31 -9.97
N PRO A 27 -5.16 5.80 -9.19
CA PRO A 27 -4.79 4.39 -9.21
C PRO A 27 -5.96 3.44 -8.91
N ALA A 28 -6.86 3.81 -8.00
CA ALA A 28 -8.03 2.99 -7.67
C ALA A 28 -9.04 2.92 -8.83
N ALA A 29 -9.21 4.01 -9.57
CA ALA A 29 -10.07 4.04 -10.75
C ALA A 29 -9.48 3.19 -11.88
N VAL A 30 -8.17 3.32 -12.11
CA VAL A 30 -7.44 2.50 -13.09
C VAL A 30 -7.57 1.02 -12.73
N PHE A 31 -7.31 0.66 -11.47
CA PHE A 31 -7.44 -0.72 -11.01
C PHE A 31 -8.85 -1.27 -11.21
N CYS A 32 -9.90 -0.51 -10.88
CA CYS A 32 -11.28 -0.93 -11.12
C CYS A 32 -11.52 -1.32 -12.59
N ILE A 33 -11.09 -0.47 -13.52
CA ILE A 33 -11.23 -0.69 -14.97
C ILE A 33 -10.40 -1.90 -15.41
N GLU A 34 -9.19 -2.07 -14.89
CA GLU A 34 -8.33 -3.23 -15.16
C GLU A 34 -8.94 -4.55 -14.66
N GLN A 35 -9.72 -4.52 -13.58
CA GLN A 35 -10.49 -5.68 -13.09
C GLN A 35 -11.79 -5.92 -13.88
N GLY A 36 -12.06 -5.12 -14.92
CA GLY A 36 -13.26 -5.22 -15.75
C GLY A 36 -14.52 -4.63 -15.11
N GLY A 37 -14.37 -3.76 -14.11
CA GLY A 37 -15.47 -3.01 -13.51
C GLY A 37 -15.62 -1.61 -14.08
N ASP A 38 -16.75 -0.97 -13.75
CA ASP A 38 -17.05 0.43 -14.05
C ASP A 38 -16.77 1.31 -12.84
N TYR A 39 -16.00 2.39 -13.02
CA TYR A 39 -15.70 3.35 -11.95
C TYR A 39 -16.70 4.52 -11.96
N GLU A 40 -17.35 4.78 -10.82
CA GLU A 40 -18.30 5.88 -10.65
C GLU A 40 -17.91 6.76 -9.46
N ILE A 41 -18.05 8.09 -9.60
CA ILE A 41 -17.89 9.01 -8.48
C ILE A 41 -19.26 9.24 -7.84
N VAL A 42 -19.37 8.89 -6.56
CA VAL A 42 -20.57 9.09 -5.75
C VAL A 42 -20.39 10.30 -4.86
N GLN A 43 -21.33 11.24 -4.89
CA GLN A 43 -21.34 12.38 -3.99
C GLN A 43 -21.90 11.97 -2.62
N GLU A 44 -21.17 12.31 -1.56
CA GLU A 44 -21.52 12.05 -0.17
C GLU A 44 -21.61 13.37 0.62
N ALA A 45 -22.12 13.30 1.85
CA ALA A 45 -22.24 14.46 2.72
C ALA A 45 -20.88 15.12 3.03
N GLU A 46 -19.81 14.31 3.11
CA GLU A 46 -18.45 14.74 3.49
C GLU A 46 -17.49 14.90 2.30
N GLY A 47 -17.97 14.70 1.07
CA GLY A 47 -17.11 14.75 -0.11
C GLY A 47 -17.61 13.84 -1.22
N ALA A 48 -16.68 13.26 -1.98
CA ALA A 48 -17.01 12.30 -3.03
C ALA A 48 -16.18 11.02 -2.85
N ARG A 49 -16.79 9.89 -3.14
CA ARG A 49 -16.18 8.56 -3.08
C ARG A 49 -16.12 7.95 -4.48
N GLY A 50 -15.08 7.17 -4.76
CA GLY A 50 -15.03 6.36 -5.97
C GLY A 50 -15.56 4.97 -5.70
N ASP A 51 -16.59 4.55 -6.41
CA ASP A 51 -17.12 3.19 -6.36
C ASP A 51 -16.68 2.42 -7.61
N CYS A 52 -16.33 1.15 -7.42
CA CYS A 52 -16.13 0.19 -8.48
C CYS A 52 -17.34 -0.74 -8.56
N ILE A 53 -17.95 -0.82 -9.74
CA ILE A 53 -19.08 -1.70 -10.05
C ILE A 53 -18.51 -2.89 -10.82
N LEU A 54 -18.46 -4.05 -10.17
CA LEU A 54 -17.93 -5.28 -10.75
C LEU A 54 -18.93 -5.88 -11.76
N ALA A 55 -18.45 -6.81 -12.58
CA ALA A 55 -19.24 -7.44 -13.65
C ALA A 55 -20.48 -8.22 -13.13
N ASP A 56 -20.48 -8.64 -11.87
CA ASP A 56 -21.64 -9.26 -11.20
C ASP A 56 -22.64 -8.25 -10.61
N GLY A 57 -22.37 -6.94 -10.78
CA GLY A 57 -23.14 -5.83 -10.24
C GLY A 57 -22.74 -5.42 -8.81
N THR A 58 -21.76 -6.09 -8.20
CA THR A 58 -21.27 -5.74 -6.86
C THR A 58 -20.65 -4.34 -6.87
N ARG A 59 -21.06 -3.50 -5.91
CA ARG A 59 -20.51 -2.15 -5.72
C ARG A 59 -19.58 -2.15 -4.50
N ILE A 60 -18.33 -1.79 -4.72
CA ILE A 60 -17.29 -1.72 -3.67
C ILE A 60 -16.56 -0.37 -3.75
N ASP A 61 -16.12 0.16 -2.60
CA ASP A 61 -15.24 1.35 -2.61
C ASP A 61 -13.95 1.03 -3.38
N ALA A 62 -13.64 1.85 -4.39
CA ALA A 62 -12.54 1.56 -5.30
C ALA A 62 -11.17 1.60 -4.61
N TRP A 63 -11.01 2.47 -3.60
CA TRP A 63 -9.77 2.58 -2.83
C TRP A 63 -9.57 1.40 -1.88
N GLN A 64 -10.65 0.91 -1.28
CA GLN A 64 -10.67 -0.33 -0.50
C GLN A 64 -10.29 -1.50 -1.41
N PHE A 65 -10.96 -1.66 -2.55
CA PHE A 65 -10.68 -2.75 -3.48
C PHE A 65 -9.24 -2.75 -3.98
N TYR A 66 -8.72 -1.57 -4.33
CA TYR A 66 -7.32 -1.41 -4.71
C TYR A 66 -6.36 -1.81 -3.58
N ARG A 67 -6.58 -1.37 -2.33
CA ARG A 67 -5.67 -1.70 -1.22
C ARG A 67 -5.72 -3.16 -0.83
N GLU A 68 -6.90 -3.76 -0.82
CA GLU A 68 -7.07 -5.19 -0.50
C GLU A 68 -6.34 -6.07 -1.53
N SER A 69 -6.32 -5.68 -2.80
CA SER A 69 -5.55 -6.40 -3.83
C SER A 69 -4.03 -6.25 -3.67
N GLN A 70 -3.56 -5.19 -3.00
CA GLN A 70 -2.14 -5.02 -2.68
C GLN A 70 -1.70 -5.80 -1.43
N VAL A 71 -2.63 -6.36 -0.65
CA VAL A 71 -2.30 -7.26 0.45
C VAL A 71 -1.87 -8.59 -0.16
N VAL A 72 -0.61 -8.66 -0.54
CA VAL A 72 0.02 -9.94 -0.85
C VAL A 72 0.13 -10.67 0.49
N ASP A 73 -0.67 -11.72 0.70
CA ASP A 73 -0.44 -12.74 1.74
C ASP A 73 0.86 -13.48 1.39
N THR A 74 1.97 -12.75 1.45
CA THR A 74 3.29 -13.35 1.37
C THR A 74 3.56 -13.98 2.73
N PRO A 75 4.14 -15.19 2.75
CA PRO A 75 4.76 -15.74 3.95
C PRO A 75 5.76 -14.78 4.60
N ARG A 76 6.25 -13.76 3.88
CA ARG A 76 7.14 -12.71 4.42
C ARG A 76 6.45 -11.74 5.39
N GLN A 77 5.15 -11.47 5.26
CA GLN A 77 4.43 -10.68 6.28
C GLN A 77 4.05 -11.54 7.50
N ARG A 78 4.06 -12.86 7.33
CA ARG A 78 4.20 -13.87 8.39
C ARG A 78 5.68 -14.26 8.59
N MET A 79 6.59 -13.29 8.64
CA MET A 79 7.95 -13.55 9.13
C MET A 79 7.83 -13.99 10.60
N ALA A 80 7.66 -15.30 10.79
CA ALA A 80 7.67 -15.91 12.10
C ALA A 80 9.01 -15.57 12.76
N ASN A 81 8.98 -15.24 14.05
CA ASN A 81 10.19 -15.00 14.82
C ASN A 81 11.09 -16.25 14.71
N PRO A 82 12.29 -16.16 14.11
CA PRO A 82 13.18 -17.32 13.95
C PRO A 82 13.48 -18.04 15.26
N ALA A 83 13.65 -17.31 16.36
CA ALA A 83 13.85 -17.89 17.68
C ALA A 83 12.60 -18.63 18.21
N ALA A 84 11.41 -18.14 17.89
CA ALA A 84 10.16 -18.82 18.26
C ALA A 84 9.97 -20.10 17.44
N VAL A 85 10.22 -20.03 16.13
CA VAL A 85 10.19 -21.21 15.23
C VAL A 85 11.18 -22.26 15.72
N PHE A 86 12.43 -21.87 15.94
CA PHE A 86 13.46 -22.77 16.44
C PHE A 86 13.07 -23.40 17.78
N CYS A 87 12.54 -22.63 18.73
CA CYS A 87 12.07 -23.16 20.00
C CYS A 87 11.03 -24.27 19.83
N VAL A 88 10.02 -24.05 18.97
CA VAL A 88 8.95 -25.03 18.70
C VAL A 88 9.50 -26.27 17.97
N GLU A 89 10.42 -26.08 17.03
CA GLU A 89 11.09 -27.19 16.33
C GLU A 89 11.94 -28.07 17.29
N GLN A 90 12.53 -27.46 18.33
CA GLN A 90 13.21 -28.20 19.40
C GLN A 90 12.24 -28.85 20.42
N GLY A 91 10.93 -28.81 20.15
CA GLY A 91 9.90 -29.36 21.03
C GLY A 91 9.61 -28.51 22.27
N GLY A 92 10.03 -27.24 22.28
CA GLY A 92 9.77 -26.30 23.36
C GLY A 92 8.49 -25.47 23.15
N ALA A 93 8.07 -24.78 24.21
CA ALA A 93 7.00 -23.78 24.14
C ALA A 93 7.60 -22.36 24.18
N TYR A 94 7.28 -21.53 23.18
CA TYR A 94 7.73 -20.13 23.12
C TYR A 94 6.75 -19.21 23.86
N ARG A 95 7.27 -18.24 24.62
CA ARG A 95 6.47 -17.16 25.22
C ARG A 95 7.19 -15.81 25.17
N ILE A 96 6.43 -14.73 25.10
CA ILE A 96 6.94 -13.36 25.23
C ILE A 96 6.82 -12.96 26.69
N VAL A 97 7.90 -12.45 27.25
CA VAL A 97 7.98 -11.95 28.62
C VAL A 97 8.31 -10.46 28.57
N THR A 98 7.61 -9.68 29.38
CA THR A 98 7.90 -8.26 29.61
C THR A 98 8.71 -8.14 30.91
N SER A 99 9.86 -7.48 30.86
CA SER A 99 10.69 -7.20 32.03
C SER A 99 10.09 -6.10 32.89
N ASP A 100 10.66 -5.88 34.08
CA ASP A 100 10.29 -4.77 34.97
C ASP A 100 10.56 -3.38 34.34
N SER A 101 11.49 -3.30 33.37
CA SER A 101 11.75 -2.08 32.59
C SER A 101 10.75 -1.85 31.45
N GLY A 102 9.85 -2.82 31.18
CA GLY A 102 8.90 -2.78 30.07
C GLY A 102 9.45 -3.35 28.76
N ASP A 103 10.68 -3.84 28.74
CA ASP A 103 11.30 -4.46 27.56
C ASP A 103 10.72 -5.86 27.33
N GLN A 104 10.50 -6.24 26.08
CA GLN A 104 10.01 -7.57 25.72
C GLN A 104 11.16 -8.46 25.23
N TYR A 105 11.20 -9.68 25.75
CA TYR A 105 12.08 -10.74 25.27
C TYR A 105 11.33 -12.06 25.13
N GLY A 106 11.91 -13.01 24.39
CA GLY A 106 11.31 -14.31 24.15
C GLY A 106 11.96 -15.38 25.01
N GLU A 107 11.18 -16.21 25.66
CA GLU A 107 11.65 -17.40 26.36
C GLU A 107 11.24 -18.67 25.62
N CYS A 108 12.13 -19.67 25.63
CA CYS A 108 11.85 -21.02 25.20
C CYS A 108 11.80 -21.97 26.40
N VAL A 109 10.66 -22.63 26.59
CA VAL A 109 10.44 -23.61 27.66
C VAL A 109 10.64 -25.01 27.10
N ILE A 110 11.79 -25.61 27.41
CA ILE A 110 12.20 -26.96 27.00
C ILE A 110 11.86 -27.92 28.13
N MET A 111 11.08 -28.97 27.85
CA MET A 111 10.73 -30.02 28.84
C MET A 111 10.16 -29.49 30.17
N VAL A 112 9.20 -28.54 30.13
CA VAL A 112 8.44 -27.93 31.26
C VAL A 112 9.28 -27.22 32.34
N GLU A 113 10.53 -27.62 32.58
CA GLU A 113 11.37 -27.15 33.69
C GLU A 113 12.57 -26.31 33.25
N ARG A 114 13.00 -26.40 31.98
CA ARG A 114 14.13 -25.61 31.47
C ARG A 114 13.62 -24.41 30.68
N VAL A 115 13.83 -23.21 31.21
CA VAL A 115 13.52 -21.95 30.52
C VAL A 115 14.82 -21.28 30.09
N VAL A 116 14.93 -20.89 28.81
CA VAL A 116 16.09 -20.19 28.24
C VAL A 116 15.64 -18.98 27.41
N ASP A 117 16.50 -17.97 27.24
CA ASP A 117 16.26 -16.91 26.26
C ASP A 117 16.22 -17.52 24.84
N ALA A 118 15.15 -17.28 24.10
CA ALA A 118 14.90 -17.92 22.83
C ALA A 118 15.90 -17.48 21.75
N TRP A 119 16.34 -16.22 21.78
CA TRP A 119 17.27 -15.67 20.80
C TRP A 119 18.70 -16.14 21.05
N GLN A 120 19.11 -16.23 22.31
CA GLN A 120 20.36 -16.85 22.72
C GLN A 120 20.36 -18.33 22.32
N PHE A 121 19.28 -19.06 22.63
CA PHE A 121 19.16 -20.46 22.26
C PHE A 121 19.24 -20.68 20.75
N TYR A 122 18.57 -19.85 19.95
CA TYR A 122 18.68 -19.90 18.49
C TYR A 122 20.12 -19.68 18.00
N ARG A 123 20.79 -18.62 18.45
CA ARG A 123 22.16 -18.26 17.99
C ARG A 123 23.24 -19.24 18.45
N GLU A 124 23.04 -19.95 19.55
CA GLU A 124 23.99 -20.96 20.03
C GLU A 124 23.88 -22.28 19.24
N ASN A 125 22.77 -22.50 18.54
CA ASN A 125 22.44 -23.78 17.90
C ASN A 125 22.14 -23.68 16.40
N HIS A 126 22.44 -22.52 15.79
CA HIS A 126 22.25 -22.23 14.36
C HIS A 126 23.35 -21.27 13.87
#